data_AF-A0A0V1AF81-F1
#
_entry.id   AF-A0A0V1AF81-F1
#
_cell.length_a   1.000
_cell.length_b   1.000
_cell.length_c   1.000
_cell.angle_alpha   90.00
_cell.angle_beta   90.00
_cell.angle_gamma   90.00
#
_symmetry.space_group_name_H-M   'P 1'
#
loop_
_entity.id
_entity.type
_entity.pdbx_description
1 polymer ?
#
loop_
_entity_poly.entity_id
_entity_poly.type
_entity_poly.pdbx_seq_one_letter_code
_entity_poly.pdbx_strand_id
1 'polypeptide(L)'
;MNYFYVTGNAFRFFSLLMLFLKMWEAKSAAGVSASSVILFAIVFTTRYADLLVAFYSYYNTIMKMAYLLLSYSTVYLIFFELHSTYDHGKDLFRTELLILPSFFLALTLNYNFEVIEICWTFSIYLETVALVPQLYMVLKSGFLHSTIRPFLYCFTAYRTLYLFSWIYRYFIESRFELISIISGCAQMLLLASFFNRKLRTTETSSKFGQDTVDTGRTIYFTPTAGKICTTKNLKHDHAQFTGDTGGPLNKQLLSFGCSLFAPNLMVDWMPGFLGISGRSQILFALVFSTRYLDLFTVIYSYYNAVMKVIFLAVTYATLYLIFFKFKATYHRSHDTFRIEFLLIPSLLLALLINHQFSVIEVLWAFSIYLESVAILPQLFMLSKTGEAETITSHYLFALGLYRALYILNWIYRYVNENFSDAIAIVSGCVQTILYADFFYLYVTRVLKGRKIQLPA
;
A
#
# COMPACT_ATOMS: atom_id res chain seq x y z
N MET A 1 -17.67 19.86 -19.65
CA MET A 1 -16.89 20.31 -18.47
C MET A 1 -17.86 20.46 -17.31
N ASN A 2 -17.84 19.55 -16.34
CA ASN A 2 -18.72 19.66 -15.16
C ASN A 2 -18.11 20.60 -14.11
N TYR A 3 -18.94 21.19 -13.25
CA TYR A 3 -18.52 22.14 -12.22
C TYR A 3 -17.52 21.51 -11.24
N PHE A 4 -17.76 20.28 -10.79
CA PHE A 4 -16.90 19.58 -9.84
C PHE A 4 -15.46 19.36 -10.35
N TYR A 5 -15.29 19.05 -11.64
CA TYR A 5 -14.00 18.88 -12.29
C TYR A 5 -13.22 20.19 -12.35
N VAL A 6 -13.88 21.29 -12.76
CA VAL A 6 -13.23 22.60 -12.87
C VAL A 6 -12.79 23.08 -11.49
N THR A 7 -13.70 23.03 -10.50
CA THR A 7 -13.40 23.42 -9.13
C THR A 7 -12.32 22.51 -8.53
N GLY A 8 -12.39 21.19 -8.75
CA GLY A 8 -11.36 20.26 -8.31
C GLY A 8 -9.97 20.57 -8.89
N ASN A 9 -9.88 20.91 -10.18
CA ASN A 9 -8.63 21.33 -10.81
C ASN A 9 -8.09 22.65 -10.23
N ALA A 10 -8.97 23.58 -9.86
CA ALA A 10 -8.56 24.79 -9.16
C ALA A 10 -7.97 24.48 -7.78
N PHE A 11 -8.61 23.61 -6.99
CA PHE A 11 -8.08 23.15 -5.69
C PHE A 11 -6.73 22.43 -5.84
N ARG A 12 -6.56 21.61 -6.88
CA ARG A 12 -5.28 20.93 -7.13
C ARG A 12 -4.16 21.94 -7.38
N PHE A 13 -4.38 22.91 -8.26
CA PHE A 13 -3.41 23.97 -8.52
C PHE A 13 -3.11 24.78 -7.26
N PHE A 14 -4.16 25.19 -6.54
CA PHE A 14 -4.05 25.97 -5.32
C PHE A 14 -3.29 25.23 -4.21
N SER A 15 -3.43 23.91 -4.11
CA SER A 15 -2.66 23.11 -3.14
C SER A 15 -1.15 23.23 -3.38
N LEU A 16 -0.70 23.03 -4.61
CA LEU A 16 0.72 23.15 -4.98
C LEU A 16 1.24 24.57 -4.77
N LEU A 17 0.41 25.57 -5.10
CA LEU A 17 0.75 26.97 -4.92
C LEU A 17 0.91 27.30 -3.44
N MET A 18 0.01 26.81 -2.58
CA MET A 18 0.12 26.95 -1.13
C MET A 18 1.40 26.32 -0.58
N LEU A 19 1.77 25.14 -1.06
CA LEU A 19 3.02 24.48 -0.65
C LEU A 19 4.24 25.34 -1.01
N PHE A 20 4.30 25.82 -2.25
CA PHE A 20 5.35 26.71 -2.72
C PHE A 20 5.42 28.00 -1.90
N LEU A 21 4.30 28.73 -1.78
CA LEU A 21 4.23 30.00 -1.06
C LEU A 21 4.58 29.85 0.42
N LYS A 22 4.14 28.78 1.07
CA LYS A 22 4.47 28.55 2.49
C LYS A 22 5.95 28.23 2.71
N MET A 23 6.58 27.47 1.83
CA MET A 23 8.04 27.27 1.88
C MET A 23 8.80 28.57 1.62
N TRP A 24 8.33 29.38 0.66
CA TRP A 24 8.94 30.66 0.32
C TRP A 24 8.82 31.69 1.45
N GLU A 25 7.65 31.79 2.09
CA GLU A 25 7.37 32.71 3.20
C GLU A 25 8.10 32.29 4.47
N ALA A 26 8.06 31.00 4.82
CA ALA A 26 8.72 30.48 6.01
C ALA A 26 10.24 30.33 5.85
N LYS A 27 10.77 30.50 4.63
CA LYS A 27 12.16 30.21 4.27
C LYS A 27 12.65 28.88 4.83
N SER A 28 11.78 27.87 4.79
CA SER A 28 12.02 26.56 5.38
C SER A 28 11.29 25.44 4.64
N ALA A 29 12.01 24.38 4.34
CA ALA A 29 11.49 23.11 3.81
C ALA A 29 11.25 22.07 4.92
N ALA A 30 11.29 22.46 6.21
CA ALA A 30 11.11 21.55 7.33
C ALA A 30 9.74 20.87 7.30
N GLY A 31 9.73 19.54 7.44
CA GLY A 31 8.51 18.73 7.39
C GLY A 31 7.96 18.45 5.98
N VAL A 32 8.61 18.91 4.90
CA VAL A 32 8.24 18.60 3.52
C VAL A 32 9.16 17.51 2.98
N SER A 33 8.57 16.47 2.37
CA SER A 33 9.29 15.37 1.73
C SER A 33 9.65 15.75 0.29
N ALA A 34 10.95 15.85 0.01
CA ALA A 34 11.43 16.09 -1.35
C ALA A 34 11.07 14.92 -2.27
N SER A 35 11.07 13.69 -1.74
CA SER A 35 10.65 12.48 -2.46
C SER A 35 9.25 12.63 -3.05
N SER A 36 8.28 13.13 -2.28
CA SER A 36 6.90 13.34 -2.78
C SER A 36 6.82 14.44 -3.82
N VAL A 37 7.57 15.53 -3.62
CA VAL A 37 7.58 16.66 -4.56
C VAL A 37 8.20 16.25 -5.90
N ILE A 38 9.27 15.44 -5.89
CA ILE A 38 9.84 14.84 -7.10
C ILE A 38 8.82 13.92 -7.80
N LEU A 39 8.12 13.06 -7.04
CA LEU A 39 7.09 12.19 -7.63
C LEU A 39 5.98 12.99 -8.30
N PHE A 40 5.55 14.10 -7.70
CA PHE A 40 4.59 15.01 -8.35
C PHE A 40 5.14 15.66 -9.62
N ALA A 41 6.42 16.06 -9.65
CA ALA A 41 7.04 16.58 -10.88
C ALA A 41 7.06 15.53 -12.00
N ILE A 42 7.35 14.26 -11.68
CA ILE A 42 7.29 13.14 -12.63
C ILE A 42 5.85 12.91 -13.12
N VAL A 43 4.86 12.94 -12.21
CA VAL A 43 3.43 12.84 -12.55
C VAL A 43 3.03 13.91 -13.56
N PHE A 44 3.36 15.18 -13.31
CA PHE A 44 2.98 16.26 -14.23
C PHE A 44 3.70 16.17 -15.57
N THR A 45 4.97 15.80 -15.57
CA THR A 45 5.77 15.62 -16.79
C THR A 45 5.18 14.54 -17.69
N THR A 46 4.83 13.39 -17.10
CA THR A 46 4.27 12.25 -17.85
C THR A 46 2.81 12.46 -18.23
N ARG A 47 2.02 13.13 -17.38
CA ARG A 47 0.61 13.46 -17.68
C ARG A 47 0.45 14.45 -18.82
N TYR A 48 1.36 15.40 -18.92
CA TYR A 48 1.30 16.50 -19.89
C TYR A 48 2.24 16.30 -21.07
N ALA A 49 2.72 15.07 -21.29
CA ALA A 49 3.48 14.71 -22.48
C ALA A 49 2.70 14.98 -23.79
N ASP A 50 1.37 15.01 -23.72
CA ASP A 50 0.48 15.36 -24.82
C ASP A 50 0.63 16.82 -25.29
N LEU A 51 1.25 17.72 -24.51
CA LEU A 51 1.59 19.08 -24.95
C LEU A 51 2.47 19.11 -26.21
N LEU A 52 3.26 18.06 -26.44
CA LEU A 52 4.13 17.96 -27.61
C LEU A 52 3.40 17.55 -28.88
N VAL A 53 2.20 16.97 -28.75
CA VAL A 53 1.51 16.27 -29.83
C VAL A 53 0.18 16.94 -30.17
N ALA A 54 -0.49 17.55 -29.20
CA ALA A 54 -1.84 18.07 -29.37
C ALA A 54 -2.01 19.46 -28.74
N PHE A 55 -2.61 20.36 -29.51
CA PHE A 55 -3.13 21.63 -29.02
C PHE A 55 -4.65 21.55 -28.87
N TYR A 56 -5.13 21.68 -27.63
CA TYR A 56 -6.57 21.66 -27.33
C TYR A 56 -7.16 23.07 -27.18
N SER A 57 -6.57 23.89 -26.31
CA SER A 57 -6.93 25.30 -26.14
C SER A 57 -5.84 26.06 -25.41
N TYR A 58 -5.84 27.40 -25.54
CA TYR A 58 -4.92 28.28 -24.81
C TYR A 58 -4.98 28.07 -23.29
N TYR A 59 -6.19 27.96 -22.73
CA TYR A 59 -6.36 27.73 -21.29
C TYR A 59 -5.73 26.39 -20.87
N ASN A 60 -5.93 25.33 -21.64
CA ASN A 60 -5.37 24.02 -21.34
C ASN A 60 -3.84 24.06 -21.33
N THR A 61 -3.25 24.63 -22.39
CA THR A 61 -1.79 24.76 -22.53
C THR A 61 -1.20 25.60 -21.41
N ILE A 62 -1.76 26.78 -21.11
CA ILE A 62 -1.28 27.67 -20.04
C ILE A 62 -1.34 26.97 -18.69
N MET A 63 -2.45 26.29 -18.36
CA MET A 63 -2.57 25.60 -17.09
C MET A 63 -1.57 24.45 -16.94
N LYS A 64 -1.36 23.63 -17.98
CA LYS A 64 -0.36 22.55 -17.94
C LYS A 64 1.06 23.09 -17.77
N MET A 65 1.40 24.17 -18.48
CA MET A 65 2.69 24.86 -18.30
C MET A 65 2.85 25.41 -16.88
N ALA A 66 1.79 25.98 -16.30
CA ALA A 66 1.81 26.49 -14.93
C ALA A 66 2.04 25.37 -13.90
N TYR A 67 1.42 24.19 -14.07
CA TYR A 67 1.66 23.03 -13.21
C TYR A 67 3.11 22.54 -13.29
N LEU A 68 3.66 22.43 -14.51
CA LEU A 68 5.04 22.01 -14.72
C LEU A 68 5.99 23.01 -14.04
N LEU A 69 5.87 24.31 -14.36
CA LEU A 69 6.71 25.36 -13.80
C LEU A 69 6.64 25.37 -12.26
N LEU A 70 5.45 25.27 -11.68
CA LEU A 70 5.28 25.27 -10.23
C LEU A 70 5.90 24.02 -9.58
N SER A 71 5.74 22.84 -10.18
CA SER A 71 6.30 21.59 -9.66
C SER A 71 7.84 21.54 -9.73
N TYR A 72 8.44 22.02 -10.82
CA TYR A 72 9.89 22.12 -10.92
C TYR A 72 10.45 23.22 -10.01
N SER A 73 9.72 24.33 -9.84
CA SER A 73 10.10 25.40 -8.92
C SER A 73 10.10 24.93 -7.46
N THR A 74 9.12 24.12 -7.02
CA THR A 74 9.14 23.56 -5.66
C THR A 74 10.29 22.58 -5.44
N VAL A 75 10.62 21.74 -6.43
CA VAL A 75 11.82 20.88 -6.39
C VAL A 75 13.08 21.75 -6.27
N TYR A 76 13.23 22.77 -7.12
CA TYR A 76 14.37 23.68 -7.10
C TYR A 76 14.53 24.36 -5.73
N LEU A 77 13.44 24.89 -5.15
CA LEU A 77 13.48 25.53 -3.84
C LEU A 77 14.02 24.59 -2.76
N ILE A 78 13.59 23.32 -2.74
CA ILE A 78 14.01 22.37 -1.70
C ILE A 78 15.50 22.03 -1.82
N PHE A 79 15.99 21.78 -3.05
CA PHE A 79 17.36 21.30 -3.24
C PHE A 79 18.43 22.40 -3.30
N PHE A 80 18.08 23.63 -3.72
CA PHE A 80 19.07 24.69 -3.90
C PHE A 80 18.94 25.81 -2.87
N GLU A 81 17.75 26.39 -2.68
CA GLU A 81 17.59 27.53 -1.77
C GLU A 81 17.41 27.12 -0.30
N LEU A 82 16.62 26.09 -0.05
CA LEU A 82 16.20 25.67 1.29
C LEU A 82 16.91 24.38 1.76
N HIS A 83 17.99 24.00 1.09
CA HIS A 83 18.75 22.78 1.34
C HIS A 83 19.14 22.62 2.82
N SER A 84 19.56 23.71 3.46
CA SER A 84 19.99 23.72 4.87
C SER A 84 18.87 23.40 5.86
N THR A 85 17.62 23.64 5.49
CA THR A 85 16.43 23.41 6.34
C THR A 85 15.74 22.08 6.05
N TYR A 86 16.19 21.35 5.04
CA TYR A 86 15.59 20.10 4.61
C TYR A 86 16.03 18.93 5.50
N ASP A 87 15.03 18.17 6.00
CA ASP A 87 15.23 17.07 6.94
C ASP A 87 15.69 15.77 6.22
N HIS A 88 16.95 15.74 5.74
CA HIS A 88 17.51 14.57 5.04
C HIS A 88 17.34 13.23 5.79
N GLY A 89 17.49 13.24 7.12
CA GLY A 89 17.38 12.03 7.94
C GLY A 89 15.96 11.52 8.16
N LYS A 90 14.93 12.30 7.82
CA LYS A 90 13.51 11.91 7.99
C LYS A 90 12.90 11.41 6.70
N ASP A 91 13.32 11.91 5.53
CA ASP A 91 12.84 11.49 4.21
C ASP A 91 13.65 10.29 3.67
N LEU A 92 13.49 9.13 4.32
CA LEU A 92 14.19 7.88 3.99
C LEU A 92 13.37 6.94 3.09
N PHE A 93 12.30 7.45 2.48
CA PHE A 93 11.39 6.63 1.70
C PHE A 93 12.01 6.27 0.34
N ARG A 94 12.01 4.97 0.01
CA ARG A 94 12.51 4.46 -1.27
C ARG A 94 11.47 4.67 -2.37
N THR A 95 11.62 5.72 -3.17
CA THR A 95 10.66 6.09 -4.23
C THR A 95 10.59 5.08 -5.36
N GLU A 96 11.62 4.25 -5.54
CA GLU A 96 11.66 3.18 -6.54
C GLU A 96 10.54 2.16 -6.30
N LEU A 97 10.13 1.96 -5.04
CA LEU A 97 9.04 1.08 -4.64
C LEU A 97 7.66 1.58 -5.10
N LEU A 98 7.56 2.82 -5.55
CA LEU A 98 6.33 3.41 -6.08
C LEU A 98 6.42 3.54 -7.60
N ILE A 99 7.55 4.02 -8.11
CA ILE A 99 7.76 4.25 -9.54
C ILE A 99 7.68 2.93 -10.32
N LEU A 100 8.41 1.90 -9.89
CA LEU A 100 8.48 0.63 -10.64
C LEU A 100 7.12 -0.09 -10.72
N PRO A 101 6.36 -0.26 -9.61
CA PRO A 101 5.04 -0.85 -9.69
C PRO A 101 4.05 0.00 -10.49
N SER A 102 4.05 1.33 -10.35
CA SER A 102 3.16 2.20 -11.14
C SER A 102 3.47 2.10 -12.63
N PHE A 103 4.74 2.02 -13.01
CA PHE A 103 5.15 1.88 -14.41
C PHE A 103 4.77 0.51 -14.98
N PHE A 104 5.03 -0.55 -14.22
CA PHE A 104 4.62 -1.90 -14.58
C PHE A 104 3.09 -1.99 -14.75
N LEU A 105 2.34 -1.44 -13.79
CA LEU A 105 0.88 -1.41 -13.85
C LEU A 105 0.41 -0.66 -15.11
N ALA A 106 1.02 0.48 -15.46
CA ALA A 106 0.68 1.24 -16.66
C ALA A 106 0.97 0.50 -17.98
N LEU A 107 2.07 -0.26 -18.05
CA LEU A 107 2.36 -1.09 -19.22
C LEU A 107 1.35 -2.23 -19.38
N THR A 108 0.81 -2.73 -18.28
CA THR A 108 -0.09 -3.89 -18.26
C THR A 108 -1.57 -3.57 -18.32
N LEU A 109 -1.99 -2.50 -17.64
CA LEU A 109 -3.36 -2.08 -17.42
C LEU A 109 -3.51 -0.64 -17.90
N ASN A 110 -3.60 -0.49 -19.21
CA ASN A 110 -3.92 0.77 -19.90
C ASN A 110 -5.14 0.55 -20.80
N TYR A 111 -5.74 1.64 -21.27
CA TYR A 111 -6.83 1.55 -22.24
C TYR A 111 -6.32 1.18 -23.64
N ASN A 112 -5.19 1.77 -24.07
CA ASN A 112 -4.57 1.54 -25.38
C ASN A 112 -3.03 1.51 -25.26
N PHE A 113 -2.38 0.66 -26.05
CA PHE A 113 -0.91 0.48 -26.10
C PHE A 113 -0.17 1.60 -26.87
N GLU A 114 -0.62 2.84 -26.74
CA GLU A 114 0.07 4.01 -27.28
C GLU A 114 0.96 4.64 -26.22
N VAL A 115 2.12 5.18 -26.61
CA VAL A 115 3.09 5.76 -25.67
C VAL A 115 2.48 6.88 -24.83
N ILE A 116 1.65 7.74 -25.43
CA ILE A 116 0.98 8.84 -24.73
C ILE A 116 -0.03 8.32 -23.70
N GLU A 117 -0.80 7.28 -24.05
CA GLU A 117 -1.77 6.64 -23.15
C GLU A 117 -1.08 5.90 -22.00
N ILE A 118 0.05 5.24 -22.26
CA ILE A 118 0.89 4.63 -21.22
C ILE A 118 1.44 5.70 -20.27
N CYS A 119 1.95 6.82 -20.80
CA CYS A 119 2.43 7.95 -20.00
C CYS A 119 1.31 8.56 -19.14
N TRP A 120 0.12 8.74 -19.73
CA TRP A 120 -1.05 9.24 -19.04
C TRP A 120 -1.48 8.28 -17.92
N THR A 121 -1.59 7.00 -18.22
CA THR A 121 -1.97 5.94 -17.27
C THR A 121 -0.95 5.82 -16.13
N PHE A 122 0.34 5.83 -16.45
CA PHE A 122 1.43 5.87 -15.47
C PHE A 122 1.31 7.06 -14.53
N SER A 123 1.01 8.25 -15.09
CA SER A 123 0.83 9.45 -14.28
C SER A 123 -0.33 9.31 -13.29
N ILE A 124 -1.38 8.56 -13.61
CA ILE A 124 -2.52 8.32 -12.71
C ILE A 124 -2.09 7.43 -11.56
N TYR A 125 -1.50 6.28 -11.87
CA TYR A 125 -1.05 5.33 -10.85
C TYR A 125 0.01 5.92 -9.93
N LEU A 126 0.97 6.67 -10.49
CA LEU A 126 2.01 7.30 -9.69
C LEU A 126 1.43 8.40 -8.80
N GLU A 127 0.46 9.18 -9.28
CA GLU A 127 -0.15 10.24 -8.47
C GLU A 127 -0.90 9.69 -7.25
N THR A 128 -1.56 8.55 -7.39
CA THR A 128 -2.26 7.88 -6.28
C THR A 128 -1.33 7.64 -5.09
N VAL A 129 -0.07 7.31 -5.36
CA VAL A 129 0.92 6.98 -4.34
C VAL A 129 1.97 8.08 -4.11
N ALA A 130 1.96 9.17 -4.87
CA ALA A 130 2.96 10.24 -4.79
C ALA A 130 3.04 10.92 -3.41
N LEU A 131 1.96 10.90 -2.62
CA LEU A 131 1.94 11.43 -1.25
C LEU A 131 2.52 10.48 -0.20
N VAL A 132 2.72 9.21 -0.52
CA VAL A 132 3.15 8.19 0.45
C VAL A 132 4.45 8.57 1.17
N PRO A 133 5.51 9.09 0.51
CA PRO A 133 6.72 9.52 1.22
C PRO A 133 6.45 10.65 2.24
N GLN A 134 5.59 11.61 1.89
CA GLN A 134 5.20 12.71 2.77
C GLN A 134 4.41 12.23 3.97
N LEU A 135 3.43 11.34 3.76
CA LEU A 135 2.66 10.75 4.84
C LEU A 135 3.57 9.90 5.74
N TYR A 136 4.49 9.13 5.16
CA TYR A 136 5.50 8.36 5.91
C TYR A 136 6.38 9.26 6.78
N MET A 137 6.87 10.38 6.25
CA MET A 137 7.67 11.35 6.99
C MET A 137 6.89 11.94 8.19
N VAL A 138 5.61 12.26 8.01
CA VAL A 138 4.74 12.76 9.11
C VAL A 138 4.45 11.67 10.13
N LEU A 139 4.24 10.43 9.70
CA LEU A 139 4.00 9.29 10.62
C LEU A 139 5.24 8.93 11.43
N LYS A 140 6.43 9.11 10.86
CA LYS A 140 7.71 8.90 11.54
C LYS A 140 8.03 10.02 12.53
N SER A 141 7.73 11.27 12.16
CA SER A 141 7.96 12.42 13.05
C SER A 141 6.92 12.51 14.17
N GLY A 142 5.67 12.07 13.91
CA GLY A 142 4.55 12.23 14.84
C GLY A 142 3.96 13.64 14.90
N PHE A 143 4.47 14.58 14.09
CA PHE A 143 4.07 15.98 14.07
C PHE A 143 3.70 16.44 12.67
N LEU A 144 2.59 17.17 12.57
CA LEU A 144 2.15 17.78 11.32
C LEU A 144 2.59 19.26 11.26
N HIS A 145 3.66 19.51 10.49
CA HIS A 145 4.18 20.86 10.25
C HIS A 145 3.11 21.79 9.66
N SER A 146 3.13 23.07 10.08
CA SER A 146 2.24 24.10 9.58
C SER A 146 2.41 24.34 8.07
N THR A 147 3.62 24.14 7.54
CA THR A 147 3.96 24.27 6.11
C THR A 147 3.16 23.31 5.22
N ILE A 148 3.06 22.04 5.61
CA ILE A 148 2.45 20.98 4.79
C ILE A 148 0.94 20.81 5.04
N ARG A 149 0.46 21.23 6.21
CA ARG A 149 -0.94 21.12 6.63
C ARG A 149 -1.95 21.68 5.60
N PRO A 150 -1.84 22.95 5.12
CA PRO A 150 -2.81 23.50 4.18
C PRO A 150 -2.79 22.79 2.83
N PHE A 151 -1.61 22.37 2.36
CA PHE A 151 -1.47 21.55 1.15
C PHE A 151 -2.27 20.26 1.26
N LEU A 152 -2.14 19.50 2.37
CA LEU A 152 -2.85 18.23 2.53
C LEU A 152 -4.38 18.39 2.58
N TYR A 153 -4.89 19.41 3.25
CA TYR A 153 -6.34 19.68 3.28
C TYR A 153 -6.88 20.05 1.90
N CYS A 154 -6.18 20.95 1.21
CA CYS A 154 -6.55 21.40 -0.13
C CYS A 154 -6.48 20.26 -1.15
N PHE A 155 -5.44 19.42 -1.07
CA PHE A 155 -5.28 18.25 -1.92
C PHE A 155 -6.38 17.20 -1.68
N THR A 156 -6.81 17.04 -0.43
CA THR A 156 -7.94 16.17 -0.08
C THR A 156 -9.26 16.70 -0.63
N ALA A 157 -9.50 18.02 -0.52
CA ALA A 157 -10.68 18.66 -1.10
C ALA A 157 -10.75 18.48 -2.62
N TYR A 158 -9.61 18.63 -3.32
CA TYR A 158 -9.47 18.31 -4.74
C TYR A 158 -9.96 16.89 -5.05
N ARG A 159 -9.51 15.89 -4.29
CA ARG A 159 -9.86 14.49 -4.53
C ARG A 159 -11.33 14.19 -4.26
N THR A 160 -11.89 14.75 -3.20
CA THR A 160 -13.32 14.64 -2.90
C THR A 160 -14.17 15.23 -4.04
N LEU A 161 -13.80 16.39 -4.58
CA LEU A 161 -14.50 16.99 -5.73
C LEU A 161 -14.39 16.14 -7.00
N TYR A 162 -13.25 15.49 -7.22
CA TYR A 162 -13.09 14.57 -8.34
C TYR A 162 -13.96 13.32 -8.24
N LEU A 163 -14.21 12.81 -7.03
CA LEU A 163 -15.16 11.71 -6.81
C LEU A 163 -16.58 12.13 -7.24
N PHE A 164 -17.04 13.31 -6.84
CA PHE A 164 -18.33 13.85 -7.29
C PHE A 164 -18.37 14.07 -8.80
N SER A 165 -17.25 14.49 -9.40
CA SER A 165 -17.13 14.61 -10.85
C SER A 165 -17.32 13.27 -11.55
N TRP A 166 -16.73 12.18 -11.06
CA TRP A 166 -16.92 10.84 -11.64
C TRP A 166 -18.36 10.35 -11.50
N ILE A 167 -18.98 10.56 -10.33
CA ILE A 167 -20.40 10.24 -10.11
C ILE A 167 -21.27 10.99 -11.14
N TYR A 168 -21.02 12.30 -11.31
CA TYR A 168 -21.74 13.10 -12.30
C TYR A 168 -21.54 12.57 -13.73
N ARG A 169 -20.29 12.26 -14.13
CA ARG A 169 -19.98 11.73 -15.47
C ARG A 169 -20.64 10.38 -15.73
N TYR A 170 -20.73 9.53 -14.71
CA TYR A 170 -21.41 8.25 -14.82
C TYR A 170 -22.92 8.42 -15.06
N PHE A 171 -23.59 9.21 -14.22
CA PHE A 171 -25.05 9.35 -14.29
C PHE A 171 -25.54 10.24 -15.44
N ILE A 172 -24.81 11.31 -15.77
CA ILE A 172 -25.26 12.31 -16.74
C ILE A 172 -24.63 12.10 -18.12
N GLU A 173 -23.32 11.82 -18.16
CA GLU A 173 -22.57 11.71 -19.42
C GLU A 173 -22.45 10.25 -19.91
N SER A 174 -22.90 9.26 -19.12
CA SER A 174 -22.72 7.82 -19.38
C SER A 174 -21.26 7.44 -19.65
N ARG A 175 -20.31 8.16 -19.04
CA ARG A 175 -18.86 7.92 -19.18
C ARG A 175 -18.31 7.22 -17.95
N PHE A 176 -17.61 6.12 -18.16
CA PHE A 176 -17.01 5.33 -17.08
C PHE A 176 -15.51 5.14 -17.30
N GLU A 177 -14.70 5.81 -16.48
CA GLU A 177 -13.24 5.74 -16.52
C GLU A 177 -12.73 4.89 -15.34
N LEU A 178 -12.75 3.56 -15.48
CA LEU A 178 -12.42 2.61 -14.40
C LEU A 178 -11.05 2.87 -13.75
N ILE A 179 -10.01 3.10 -14.55
CA ILE A 179 -8.64 3.33 -14.06
C ILE A 179 -8.58 4.58 -13.17
N SER A 180 -9.19 5.69 -13.61
CA SER A 180 -9.26 6.95 -12.87
C SER A 180 -10.00 6.76 -11.54
N ILE A 181 -11.14 6.06 -11.57
CA ILE A 181 -11.99 5.84 -10.40
C ILE A 181 -11.28 4.99 -9.35
N ILE A 182 -10.72 3.83 -9.73
CA ILE A 182 -10.01 2.95 -8.79
C ILE A 182 -8.81 3.68 -8.16
N SER A 183 -8.02 4.36 -8.99
CA SER A 183 -6.83 5.10 -8.54
C SER A 183 -7.19 6.25 -7.61
N GLY A 184 -8.31 6.93 -7.88
CA GLY A 184 -8.85 7.98 -7.01
C GLY A 184 -9.39 7.47 -5.69
N CYS A 185 -10.15 6.37 -5.71
CA CYS A 185 -10.64 5.72 -4.50
C CYS A 185 -9.48 5.25 -3.61
N ALA A 186 -8.44 4.65 -4.20
CA ALA A 186 -7.23 4.25 -3.48
C ALA A 186 -6.55 5.44 -2.79
N GLN A 187 -6.42 6.58 -3.49
CA GLN A 187 -5.84 7.80 -2.93
C GLN A 187 -6.68 8.39 -1.80
N MET A 188 -8.01 8.36 -1.93
CA MET A 188 -8.93 8.80 -0.87
C MET A 188 -8.82 7.92 0.37
N LEU A 189 -8.69 6.60 0.21
CA LEU A 189 -8.47 5.69 1.34
C LEU A 189 -7.14 5.98 2.06
N LEU A 190 -6.07 6.24 1.30
CA LEU A 190 -4.78 6.67 1.87
C LEU A 190 -4.93 7.95 2.70
N LEU A 191 -5.59 8.97 2.16
CA LEU A 191 -5.80 10.25 2.85
C LEU A 191 -6.73 10.11 4.07
N ALA A 192 -7.83 9.37 3.96
CA ALA A 192 -8.76 9.14 5.06
C ALA A 192 -8.09 8.41 6.22
N SER A 193 -7.25 7.40 5.92
CA SER A 193 -6.47 6.68 6.94
C SER A 193 -5.52 7.59 7.71
N PHE A 194 -5.02 8.65 7.06
CA PHE A 194 -4.11 9.62 7.65
C PHE A 194 -4.86 10.62 8.54
N PHE A 195 -5.96 11.22 8.07
CA PHE A 195 -6.72 12.22 8.84
C PHE A 195 -7.44 11.64 10.07
N ASN A 196 -7.74 10.34 10.07
CA ASN A 196 -8.30 9.66 11.23
C ASN A 196 -7.32 9.51 12.41
N ARG A 197 -6.04 9.88 12.24
CA ARG A 197 -5.03 9.81 13.31
C ARG A 197 -4.92 11.13 14.07
N LYS A 198 -4.86 11.05 15.40
CA LYS A 198 -4.62 12.22 16.28
C LYS A 198 -3.14 12.63 16.21
N LEU A 199 -2.80 13.51 15.27
CA LEU A 199 -1.46 14.09 15.14
C LEU A 199 -1.33 15.34 16.02
N ARG A 200 -0.14 15.56 16.60
CA ARG A 200 0.15 16.81 17.33
C ARG A 200 0.44 17.93 16.33
N THR A 201 -0.18 19.09 16.52
CA THR A 201 0.13 20.30 15.77
C THR A 201 1.28 21.04 16.44
N THR A 202 2.26 21.49 15.65
CA THR A 202 3.46 22.21 16.13
C THR A 202 3.14 23.50 16.90
N GLU A 203 1.94 24.07 16.75
CA GLU A 203 1.52 25.31 17.42
C GLU A 203 1.35 25.19 18.94
N THR A 204 1.41 23.99 19.52
CA THR A 204 1.32 23.79 20.98
C THR A 204 2.66 23.64 21.69
N SER A 205 3.81 23.69 20.98
CA SER A 205 5.14 23.57 21.60
C SER A 205 5.92 24.89 21.72
N SER A 206 5.42 26.02 21.19
CA SER A 206 6.12 27.32 21.29
C SER A 206 5.75 28.17 22.51
N LYS A 207 4.94 27.66 23.45
CA LYS A 207 4.62 28.35 24.73
C LYS A 207 5.28 27.73 25.96
N PHE A 208 6.31 26.90 25.80
CA PHE A 208 7.05 26.37 26.94
C PHE A 208 8.56 26.61 26.79
N GLY A 209 9.02 27.66 27.48
CA GLY A 209 10.39 27.76 28.01
C GLY A 209 11.43 28.44 27.14
N GLN A 210 11.44 29.77 27.15
CA GLN A 210 12.69 30.52 27.05
C GLN A 210 12.62 31.73 28.00
N ASP A 211 12.63 31.46 29.29
CA ASP A 211 13.08 32.46 30.26
C ASP A 211 14.58 32.26 30.46
N THR A 212 15.36 33.23 30.00
CA THR A 212 16.79 33.34 30.30
C THR A 212 16.94 33.68 31.78
N VAL A 213 17.56 32.79 32.56
CA VAL A 213 18.07 33.14 33.88
C VAL A 213 19.59 33.11 33.81
N ASP A 214 20.18 34.26 34.12
CA ASP A 214 21.62 34.45 34.31
C ASP A 214 22.22 33.35 35.20
N THR A 215 23.47 32.99 34.91
CA THR A 215 24.30 31.94 35.57
C THR A 215 24.31 30.55 34.92
N GLY A 216 24.75 30.46 33.65
CA GLY A 216 25.64 29.38 33.16
C GLY A 216 25.27 27.91 33.44
N ARG A 217 23.99 27.56 33.64
CA ARG A 217 23.54 26.17 33.85
C ARG A 217 22.35 25.86 32.96
N THR A 218 22.53 24.88 32.08
CA THR A 218 21.47 24.32 31.23
C THR A 218 20.66 23.29 32.03
N ILE A 219 19.36 23.53 32.22
CA ILE A 219 18.43 22.59 32.86
C ILE A 219 17.67 21.86 31.75
N TYR A 220 17.70 20.53 31.75
CA TYR A 220 16.86 19.72 30.87
C TYR A 220 15.59 19.31 31.59
N PHE A 221 14.43 19.59 30.99
CA PHE A 221 13.14 19.06 31.44
C PHE A 221 12.82 17.79 30.65
N THR A 222 12.61 16.67 31.34
CA THR A 222 12.04 15.45 30.74
C THR A 222 10.56 15.32 31.12
N PRO A 223 9.67 14.96 30.17
CA PRO A 223 8.24 14.94 30.41
C PRO A 223 7.80 13.57 30.94
N THR A 224 8.10 13.24 32.20
CA THR A 224 7.31 12.29 32.99
C THR A 224 7.76 12.34 34.45
N ALA A 225 6.81 12.58 35.34
CA ALA A 225 6.95 12.78 36.79
C ALA A 225 7.71 14.05 37.21
N GLY A 226 7.02 14.95 37.94
CA GLY A 226 7.57 16.20 38.47
C GLY A 226 8.63 15.98 39.56
N LYS A 227 9.86 15.60 39.16
CA LYS A 227 11.04 15.68 40.01
C LYS A 227 12.16 16.39 39.25
N ILE A 228 12.68 17.44 39.89
CA ILE A 228 13.86 18.18 39.43
C ILE A 228 15.08 17.36 39.85
N CYS A 229 15.84 16.84 38.89
CA CYS A 229 17.11 16.16 39.16
C CYS A 229 18.28 17.11 38.83
N THR A 230 19.18 17.32 39.79
CA THR A 230 20.45 18.03 39.60
C THR A 230 21.62 17.03 39.55
N THR A 231 22.74 17.43 38.95
CA THR A 231 23.89 16.59 38.54
C THR A 231 24.71 15.92 39.66
N LYS A 232 24.20 15.82 40.89
CA LYS A 232 24.96 15.28 42.04
C LYS A 232 24.75 13.80 42.38
N ASN A 233 23.82 13.07 41.73
CA ASN A 233 23.48 11.68 42.12
C ASN A 233 23.65 10.64 40.99
N LEU A 234 24.73 10.71 40.21
CA LEU A 234 25.11 9.65 39.26
C LEU A 234 26.21 8.79 39.88
N LYS A 235 25.88 7.89 40.82
CA LYS A 235 26.79 6.78 41.16
C LYS A 235 26.20 5.54 41.82
N HIS A 236 24.91 5.46 42.09
CA HIS A 236 24.28 4.22 42.53
C HIS A 236 22.92 4.11 41.86
N ASP A 237 22.81 3.19 40.90
CA ASP A 237 21.64 2.36 40.61
C ASP A 237 21.82 1.68 39.24
N HIS A 238 22.68 0.67 39.22
CA HIS A 238 22.58 -0.41 38.26
C HIS A 238 21.63 -1.46 38.82
N ALA A 239 20.36 -1.46 38.39
CA ALA A 239 19.56 -2.68 38.22
C ALA A 239 18.16 -2.34 37.67
N GLN A 240 17.76 -3.11 36.63
CA GLN A 240 16.40 -3.30 36.12
C GLN A 240 15.74 -2.13 35.37
N PHE A 241 16.12 -1.98 34.11
CA PHE A 241 15.26 -1.40 33.07
C PHE A 241 14.56 -2.54 32.32
N THR A 242 13.29 -2.79 32.65
CA THR A 242 12.35 -3.45 31.73
C THR A 242 11.98 -2.43 30.65
N GLY A 243 12.55 -2.61 29.45
CA GLY A 243 12.24 -1.78 28.30
C GLY A 243 10.85 -2.09 27.75
N ASP A 244 9.89 -1.23 28.08
CA ASP A 244 8.60 -1.15 27.39
C ASP A 244 8.78 -0.26 26.16
N THR A 245 9.17 -0.87 25.03
CA THR A 245 9.35 -0.17 23.76
C THR A 245 8.02 -0.05 23.03
N GLY A 246 7.73 1.19 22.62
CA GLY A 246 6.57 1.64 21.83
C GLY A 246 6.00 0.65 20.81
N GLY A 247 4.67 0.61 20.77
CA GLY A 247 3.88 -0.39 20.09
C GLY A 247 4.06 -0.50 18.56
N PRO A 248 3.61 -1.64 17.96
CA PRO A 248 4.05 -2.12 16.65
C PRO A 248 3.28 -1.54 15.44
N LEU A 249 2.45 -0.50 15.64
CA LEU A 249 1.46 -0.04 14.66
C LEU A 249 2.04 0.74 13.45
N ASN A 250 3.32 1.11 13.48
CA ASN A 250 3.88 2.14 12.59
C ASN A 250 4.67 1.60 11.37
N LYS A 251 4.74 0.28 11.16
CA LYS A 251 5.54 -0.32 10.06
C LYS A 251 4.74 -1.00 8.94
N GLN A 252 3.41 -1.03 9.00
CA GLN A 252 2.66 -2.10 8.32
C GLN A 252 1.84 -1.73 7.08
N LEU A 253 1.68 -0.44 6.78
CA LEU A 253 0.86 0.00 5.64
C LEU A 253 1.63 0.13 4.31
N LEU A 254 2.91 -0.28 4.28
CA LEU A 254 3.78 -0.17 3.11
C LEU A 254 4.16 -1.50 2.44
N SER A 255 3.69 -2.64 2.95
CA SER A 255 4.32 -3.94 2.66
C SER A 255 3.71 -4.76 1.53
N PHE A 256 2.79 -4.22 0.72
CA PHE A 256 2.08 -5.04 -0.28
C PHE A 256 2.63 -5.00 -1.71
N GLY A 257 3.51 -4.04 -2.05
CA GLY A 257 4.09 -3.93 -3.41
C GLY A 257 5.53 -4.42 -3.56
N CYS A 258 6.14 -4.97 -2.50
CA CYS A 258 7.60 -5.04 -2.37
C CYS A 258 8.24 -6.39 -2.76
N SER A 259 7.53 -7.30 -3.43
CA SER A 259 7.97 -8.70 -3.52
C SER A 259 8.91 -9.08 -4.68
N LEU A 260 9.44 -8.14 -5.49
CA LEU A 260 10.17 -8.56 -6.72
C LEU A 260 11.64 -8.16 -6.94
N PHE A 261 12.27 -7.18 -6.26
CA PHE A 261 13.53 -6.63 -6.84
C PHE A 261 14.75 -6.35 -5.95
N ALA A 262 14.85 -6.81 -4.69
CA ALA A 262 16.12 -6.64 -3.95
C ALA A 262 16.40 -7.71 -2.87
N PRO A 263 17.14 -8.81 -3.17
CA PRO A 263 17.40 -9.86 -2.21
C PRO A 263 18.31 -9.45 -1.04
N ASN A 264 19.16 -8.43 -1.20
CA ASN A 264 20.15 -8.06 -0.17
C ASN A 264 19.61 -7.13 0.93
N LEU A 265 18.56 -6.37 0.67
CA LEU A 265 17.95 -5.49 1.69
C LEU A 265 16.84 -6.15 2.51
N MET A 266 16.49 -7.38 2.15
CA MET A 266 15.44 -8.15 2.80
C MET A 266 15.85 -8.63 4.21
N VAL A 267 17.14 -8.60 4.52
CA VAL A 267 17.71 -9.13 5.78
C VAL A 267 17.47 -8.21 6.98
N ASP A 268 17.42 -6.89 6.77
CA ASP A 268 17.38 -5.92 7.87
C ASP A 268 15.99 -5.30 8.13
N TRP A 269 15.03 -5.48 7.21
CA TRP A 269 13.76 -4.73 7.23
C TRP A 269 12.49 -5.57 7.43
N MET A 270 12.57 -6.90 7.34
CA MET A 270 11.48 -7.76 7.78
C MET A 270 11.64 -7.98 9.29
N PRO A 271 10.72 -7.52 10.17
CA PRO A 271 10.52 -8.30 11.39
C PRO A 271 10.29 -9.73 10.90
N GLY A 272 11.00 -10.71 11.47
CA GLY A 272 11.18 -12.03 10.85
C GLY A 272 9.88 -12.67 10.35
N PHE A 273 9.99 -13.78 9.61
CA PHE A 273 8.84 -14.60 9.17
C PHE A 273 8.05 -15.27 10.32
N LEU A 274 8.01 -14.62 11.48
CA LEU A 274 7.27 -14.97 12.67
C LEU A 274 5.77 -14.95 12.34
N GLY A 275 5.12 -16.10 12.51
CA GLY A 275 3.67 -16.21 12.31
C GLY A 275 3.21 -16.51 10.89
N ILE A 276 4.10 -16.82 9.93
CA ILE A 276 3.71 -17.32 8.59
C ILE A 276 3.91 -18.84 8.52
N SER A 277 2.87 -19.56 8.07
CA SER A 277 2.89 -21.01 7.83
C SER A 277 3.58 -21.30 6.50
N GLY A 278 4.73 -21.98 6.58
CA GLY A 278 5.44 -22.48 5.42
C GLY A 278 4.62 -23.54 4.67
N ARG A 279 3.79 -24.32 5.38
CA ARG A 279 2.90 -25.31 4.77
C ARG A 279 1.85 -24.67 3.85
N SER A 280 1.21 -23.58 4.26
CA SER A 280 0.29 -22.84 3.37
C SER A 280 1.01 -22.29 2.13
N GLN A 281 2.23 -21.77 2.29
CA GLN A 281 2.99 -21.26 1.14
C GLN A 281 3.39 -22.38 0.15
N ILE A 282 3.68 -23.59 0.63
CA ILE A 282 3.90 -24.77 -0.24
C ILE A 282 2.64 -25.08 -1.05
N LEU A 283 1.46 -25.04 -0.41
CA LEU A 283 0.20 -25.29 -1.10
C LEU A 283 -0.08 -24.23 -2.17
N PHE A 284 0.14 -22.94 -1.88
CA PHE A 284 0.01 -21.88 -2.88
C PHE A 284 1.00 -22.03 -4.04
N ALA A 285 2.25 -22.44 -3.77
CA ALA A 285 3.22 -22.75 -4.83
C ALA A 285 2.74 -23.86 -5.75
N LEU A 286 2.15 -24.92 -5.17
CA LEU A 286 1.60 -26.04 -5.93
C LEU A 286 0.37 -25.61 -6.75
N VAL A 287 -0.51 -24.78 -6.19
CA VAL A 287 -1.66 -24.18 -6.89
C VAL A 287 -1.19 -23.41 -8.12
N PHE A 288 -0.26 -22.47 -7.99
CA PHE A 288 0.18 -21.68 -9.14
C PHE A 288 0.95 -22.50 -10.17
N SER A 289 1.75 -23.47 -9.71
CA SER A 289 2.51 -24.34 -10.62
C SER A 289 1.60 -25.21 -11.48
N THR A 290 0.51 -25.75 -10.90
CA THR A 290 -0.45 -26.58 -11.61
C THR A 290 -1.41 -25.75 -12.47
N ARG A 291 -1.81 -24.56 -11.99
CA ARG A 291 -2.73 -23.66 -12.72
C ARG A 291 -2.12 -23.03 -13.97
N TYR A 292 -0.84 -22.68 -13.91
CA TYR A 292 -0.20 -21.88 -14.96
C TYR A 292 0.62 -22.72 -15.94
N LEU A 293 0.40 -24.03 -16.00
CA LEU A 293 1.00 -24.90 -17.03
C LEU A 293 0.60 -24.48 -18.44
N ASP A 294 -0.58 -23.86 -18.58
CA ASP A 294 -1.07 -23.29 -19.83
C ASP A 294 -0.19 -22.16 -20.39
N LEU A 295 0.74 -21.61 -19.59
CA LEU A 295 1.71 -20.59 -20.02
C LEU A 295 2.57 -21.07 -21.21
N PHE A 296 2.84 -22.38 -21.29
CA PHE A 296 3.62 -22.97 -22.37
C PHE A 296 2.78 -23.35 -23.60
N THR A 297 1.46 -23.33 -23.49
CA THR A 297 0.56 -23.76 -24.56
C THR A 297 -0.21 -22.61 -25.18
N VAL A 298 -0.67 -21.65 -24.38
CA VAL A 298 -1.55 -20.56 -24.82
C VAL A 298 -1.14 -19.23 -24.17
N ILE A 299 -0.83 -18.25 -25.02
CA ILE A 299 -0.62 -16.87 -24.60
C ILE A 299 -1.90 -16.09 -24.91
N TYR A 300 -2.76 -15.91 -23.91
CA TYR A 300 -4.02 -15.16 -24.06
C TYR A 300 -3.79 -13.65 -24.24
N SER A 301 -2.88 -13.08 -23.44
CA SER A 301 -2.48 -11.67 -23.47
C SER A 301 -1.12 -11.52 -22.82
N TYR A 302 -0.35 -10.50 -23.22
CA TYR A 302 0.94 -10.18 -22.62
C TYR A 302 0.81 -9.95 -21.10
N TYR A 303 -0.24 -9.24 -20.67
CA TYR A 303 -0.52 -9.05 -19.24
C TYR A 303 -0.69 -10.38 -18.50
N ASN A 304 -1.50 -11.29 -19.06
CA ASN A 304 -1.77 -12.59 -18.45
C ASN A 304 -0.47 -13.40 -18.31
N ALA A 305 0.34 -13.47 -19.36
CA ALA A 305 1.61 -14.19 -19.35
C ALA A 305 2.59 -13.62 -18.31
N VAL A 306 2.78 -12.30 -18.30
CA VAL A 306 3.72 -11.65 -17.36
C VAL A 306 3.26 -11.81 -15.91
N MET A 307 1.96 -11.66 -15.62
CA MET A 307 1.44 -11.84 -14.27
C MET A 307 1.63 -13.27 -13.76
N LYS A 308 1.41 -14.29 -14.60
CA LYS A 308 1.68 -15.69 -14.24
C LYS A 308 3.14 -15.91 -13.86
N VAL A 309 4.08 -15.36 -14.63
CA VAL A 309 5.52 -15.42 -14.34
C VAL A 309 5.84 -14.72 -13.01
N ILE A 310 5.28 -13.54 -12.77
CA ILE A 310 5.45 -12.82 -11.50
C ILE A 310 4.92 -13.63 -10.31
N PHE A 311 3.71 -14.20 -10.41
CA PHE A 311 3.14 -15.01 -9.34
C PHE A 311 4.00 -16.23 -9.01
N LEU A 312 4.50 -16.94 -10.03
CA LEU A 312 5.43 -18.05 -9.85
C LEU A 312 6.73 -17.56 -9.17
N ALA A 313 7.35 -16.51 -9.70
CA ALA A 313 8.60 -15.97 -9.16
C ALA A 313 8.48 -15.57 -7.68
N VAL A 314 7.42 -14.83 -7.31
CA VAL A 314 7.18 -14.40 -5.91
C VAL A 314 6.93 -15.60 -5.00
N THR A 315 6.15 -16.57 -5.46
CA THR A 315 5.78 -17.71 -4.61
C THR A 315 7.00 -18.60 -4.33
N TYR A 316 7.82 -18.89 -5.35
CA TYR A 316 9.06 -19.63 -5.18
C TYR A 316 10.12 -18.84 -4.40
N ALA A 317 10.20 -17.51 -4.61
CA ALA A 317 11.04 -16.65 -3.78
C ALA A 317 10.61 -16.75 -2.31
N THR A 318 9.31 -16.67 -2.01
CA THR A 318 8.78 -16.77 -0.63
C THR A 318 9.17 -18.10 0.03
N LEU A 319 9.07 -19.22 -0.70
CA LEU A 319 9.54 -20.52 -0.21
C LEU A 319 11.05 -20.55 0.05
N TYR A 320 11.85 -20.01 -0.86
CA TYR A 320 13.30 -19.90 -0.68
C TYR A 320 13.65 -19.12 0.60
N LEU A 321 12.90 -18.05 0.85
CA LEU A 321 13.10 -17.19 2.00
C LEU A 321 12.74 -17.90 3.31
N ILE A 322 11.61 -18.61 3.37
CA ILE A 322 11.16 -19.34 4.56
C ILE A 322 12.07 -20.54 4.87
N PHE A 323 12.41 -21.35 3.87
CA PHE A 323 13.08 -22.64 4.10
C PHE A 323 14.60 -22.59 4.06
N PHE A 324 15.20 -21.58 3.40
CA PHE A 324 16.65 -21.46 3.26
C PHE A 324 17.19 -20.20 3.93
N LYS A 325 16.84 -19.00 3.43
CA LYS A 325 17.47 -17.74 3.88
C LYS A 325 17.15 -17.38 5.34
N PHE A 326 15.89 -17.52 5.73
CA PHE A 326 15.38 -17.18 7.06
C PHE A 326 14.89 -18.39 7.84
N LYS A 327 15.47 -19.57 7.56
CA LYS A 327 15.12 -20.82 8.23
C LYS A 327 15.16 -20.72 9.76
N ALA A 328 16.05 -19.91 10.31
CA ALA A 328 16.21 -19.72 11.76
C ALA A 328 15.00 -19.05 12.44
N THR A 329 14.19 -18.27 11.72
CA THR A 329 12.97 -17.62 12.26
C THR A 329 11.70 -18.43 12.00
N TYR A 330 11.78 -19.55 11.26
CA TYR A 330 10.65 -20.42 10.97
C TYR A 330 10.40 -21.43 12.10
N HIS A 331 9.33 -21.21 12.86
CA HIS A 331 8.93 -22.09 13.96
C HIS A 331 8.11 -23.30 13.50
N ARG A 332 8.82 -24.37 13.10
CA ARG A 332 8.20 -25.63 12.66
C ARG A 332 7.30 -26.30 13.72
N SER A 333 7.51 -25.99 15.00
CA SER A 333 6.70 -26.49 16.12
C SER A 333 5.25 -25.98 16.13
N HIS A 334 5.00 -24.78 15.60
CA HIS A 334 3.65 -24.20 15.52
C HIS A 334 2.94 -24.57 14.21
N ASP A 335 3.69 -24.85 13.15
CA ASP A 335 3.17 -25.24 11.83
C ASP A 335 3.03 -26.77 11.72
N THR A 336 2.05 -27.34 12.46
CA THR A 336 1.85 -28.80 12.59
C THR A 336 0.74 -29.38 11.69
N PHE A 337 0.12 -28.56 10.84
CA PHE A 337 -1.07 -28.95 10.08
C PHE A 337 -0.76 -29.98 8.99
N ARG A 338 -1.40 -31.15 9.00
CA ARG A 338 -1.21 -32.22 8.01
C ARG A 338 -1.82 -31.85 6.66
N ILE A 339 -0.98 -31.50 5.68
CA ILE A 339 -1.41 -31.03 4.36
C ILE A 339 -1.98 -32.14 3.48
N GLU A 340 -1.71 -33.40 3.82
CA GLU A 340 -2.21 -34.58 3.12
C GLU A 340 -3.75 -34.62 3.11
N PHE A 341 -4.38 -34.15 4.20
CA PHE A 341 -5.83 -34.02 4.32
C PHE A 341 -6.43 -32.95 3.41
N LEU A 342 -5.62 -32.10 2.77
CA LEU A 342 -6.06 -31.13 1.78
C LEU A 342 -5.72 -31.62 0.37
N LEU A 343 -4.48 -32.09 0.17
CA LEU A 343 -3.98 -32.54 -1.12
C LEU A 343 -4.76 -33.73 -1.67
N ILE A 344 -4.98 -34.77 -0.86
CA ILE A 344 -5.63 -36.00 -1.32
C ILE A 344 -7.10 -35.73 -1.71
N PRO A 345 -7.93 -35.08 -0.87
CA PRO A 345 -9.30 -34.77 -1.26
C PRO A 345 -9.40 -33.83 -2.46
N SER A 346 -8.55 -32.81 -2.56
CA SER A 346 -8.55 -31.90 -3.73
C SER A 346 -8.18 -32.62 -5.03
N LEU A 347 -7.23 -33.57 -4.98
CA LEU A 347 -6.85 -34.37 -6.14
C LEU A 347 -7.96 -35.35 -6.55
N LEU A 348 -8.55 -36.05 -5.59
CA LEU A 348 -9.68 -36.94 -5.86
C LEU A 348 -10.86 -36.17 -6.44
N LEU A 349 -11.17 -34.99 -5.89
CA LEU A 349 -12.26 -34.16 -6.39
C LEU A 349 -11.98 -33.67 -7.82
N ALA A 350 -10.74 -33.30 -8.15
CA ALA A 350 -10.37 -32.92 -9.51
C ALA A 350 -10.45 -34.06 -10.53
N LEU A 351 -10.13 -35.30 -10.11
CA LEU A 351 -10.26 -36.48 -10.96
C LEU A 351 -11.73 -36.85 -11.21
N LEU A 352 -12.59 -36.65 -10.21
CA LEU A 352 -14.01 -36.99 -10.30
C LEU A 352 -14.86 -35.88 -10.95
N ILE A 353 -14.54 -34.62 -10.65
CA ILE A 353 -15.29 -33.43 -11.08
C ILE A 353 -14.32 -32.47 -11.78
N ASN A 354 -14.36 -32.51 -13.10
CA ASN A 354 -13.63 -31.63 -14.02
C ASN A 354 -14.53 -31.34 -15.23
N HIS A 355 -14.21 -30.30 -16.00
CA HIS A 355 -14.95 -29.99 -17.22
C HIS A 355 -14.66 -30.99 -18.34
N GLN A 356 -13.41 -31.44 -18.44
CA GLN A 356 -12.95 -32.42 -19.42
C GLN A 356 -11.82 -33.27 -18.84
N PHE A 357 -11.84 -34.57 -19.13
CA PHE A 357 -10.85 -35.51 -18.60
C PHE A 357 -9.53 -35.46 -19.40
N SER A 358 -8.85 -34.31 -19.32
CA SER A 358 -7.50 -34.09 -19.86
C SER A 358 -6.54 -33.73 -18.73
N VAL A 359 -5.25 -34.00 -18.90
CA VAL A 359 -4.24 -33.75 -17.85
C VAL A 359 -4.21 -32.27 -17.45
N ILE A 360 -4.27 -31.36 -18.42
CA ILE A 360 -4.21 -29.91 -18.16
C ILE A 360 -5.47 -29.45 -17.41
N GLU A 361 -6.64 -29.93 -17.82
CA GLU A 361 -7.91 -29.53 -17.20
C GLU A 361 -8.08 -30.12 -15.79
N VAL A 362 -7.63 -31.36 -15.57
CA VAL A 362 -7.60 -31.97 -14.23
C VAL A 362 -6.64 -31.21 -13.31
N LEU A 363 -5.47 -30.80 -13.79
CA LEU A 363 -4.52 -29.99 -13.02
C LEU A 363 -5.06 -28.58 -12.73
N TRP A 364 -5.80 -27.99 -13.68
CA TRP A 364 -6.51 -26.73 -13.47
C TRP A 364 -7.58 -26.89 -12.38
N ALA A 365 -8.45 -27.90 -12.47
CA ALA A 365 -9.50 -28.16 -11.47
C ALA A 365 -8.90 -28.46 -10.08
N PHE A 366 -7.84 -29.27 -10.03
CA PHE A 366 -7.05 -29.52 -8.82
C PHE A 366 -6.53 -28.23 -8.19
N SER A 367 -5.98 -27.32 -8.99
CA SER A 367 -5.49 -26.04 -8.50
C SER A 367 -6.63 -25.19 -7.89
N ILE A 368 -7.84 -25.24 -8.45
CA ILE A 368 -9.00 -24.47 -7.96
C ILE A 368 -9.48 -25.03 -6.61
N TYR A 369 -9.63 -26.36 -6.50
CA TYR A 369 -10.01 -26.99 -5.25
C TYR A 369 -8.95 -26.81 -4.17
N LEU A 370 -7.67 -26.98 -4.50
CA LEU A 370 -6.60 -26.85 -3.53
C LEU A 370 -6.46 -25.40 -3.02
N GLU A 371 -6.58 -24.39 -3.89
CA GLU A 371 -6.52 -22.98 -3.49
C GLU A 371 -7.59 -22.64 -2.44
N SER A 372 -8.79 -23.23 -2.59
CA SER A 372 -9.91 -22.94 -1.69
C SER A 372 -9.61 -23.28 -0.23
N VAL A 373 -8.73 -24.27 0.00
CA VAL A 373 -8.37 -24.77 1.33
C VAL A 373 -6.91 -24.53 1.71
N ALA A 374 -6.08 -24.00 0.81
CA ALA A 374 -4.64 -23.81 1.00
C ALA A 374 -4.27 -22.89 2.19
N ILE A 375 -5.22 -22.06 2.65
CA ILE A 375 -5.03 -21.15 3.78
C ILE A 375 -5.20 -21.82 5.16
N LEU A 376 -5.78 -23.02 5.23
CA LEU A 376 -6.07 -23.68 6.50
C LEU A 376 -4.84 -23.89 7.42
N PRO A 377 -3.65 -24.30 6.92
CA PRO A 377 -2.44 -24.37 7.76
C PRO A 377 -2.10 -23.04 8.44
N GLN A 378 -2.22 -21.92 7.72
CA GLN A 378 -1.99 -20.59 8.25
C GLN A 378 -3.00 -20.18 9.32
N LEU A 379 -4.30 -20.43 9.09
CA LEU A 379 -5.35 -20.14 10.08
C LEU A 379 -5.19 -21.00 11.34
N PHE A 380 -4.83 -22.28 11.17
CA PHE A 380 -4.56 -23.19 12.27
C PHE A 380 -3.31 -22.82 13.08
N MET A 381 -2.27 -22.32 12.41
CA MET A 381 -1.09 -21.81 13.09
C MET A 381 -1.44 -20.58 13.94
N LEU A 382 -2.28 -19.67 13.42
CA LEU A 382 -2.72 -18.48 14.14
C LEU A 382 -3.62 -18.79 15.33
N SER A 383 -4.50 -19.79 15.23
CA SER A 383 -5.34 -20.18 16.37
C SER A 383 -4.49 -20.76 17.50
N LYS A 384 -3.42 -21.50 17.17
CA LYS A 384 -2.48 -22.05 18.16
C LYS A 384 -1.58 -21.00 18.81
N THR A 385 -1.13 -19.99 18.07
CA THR A 385 -0.21 -18.98 18.63
C THR A 385 -0.94 -17.93 19.45
N GLY A 386 -2.27 -17.78 19.31
CA GLY A 386 -3.09 -16.87 20.11
C GLY A 386 -2.86 -15.38 19.85
N GLU A 387 -1.77 -15.00 19.17
CA GLU A 387 -1.49 -13.67 18.67
C GLU A 387 -1.17 -13.74 17.17
N ALA A 388 -1.83 -12.89 16.38
CA ALA A 388 -1.42 -12.60 15.00
C ALA A 388 -0.62 -11.29 14.98
N GLU A 389 0.56 -11.31 14.36
CA GLU A 389 1.23 -10.05 14.05
C GLU A 389 0.35 -9.20 13.13
N THR A 390 0.32 -7.89 13.37
CA THR A 390 -0.58 -7.01 12.63
C THR A 390 -0.25 -6.99 11.11
N ILE A 391 1.02 -7.25 10.69
CA ILE A 391 1.43 -7.42 9.27
C ILE A 391 0.75 -8.65 8.68
N THR A 392 0.86 -9.80 9.35
CA THR A 392 0.24 -11.07 8.91
C THR A 392 -1.28 -10.92 8.81
N SER A 393 -1.86 -10.10 9.68
CA SER A 393 -3.29 -9.80 9.67
C SER A 393 -3.70 -8.98 8.43
N HIS A 394 -2.91 -7.97 8.05
CA HIS A 394 -3.12 -7.23 6.81
C HIS A 394 -2.93 -8.12 5.58
N TYR A 395 -1.88 -8.96 5.55
CA TYR A 395 -1.65 -10.00 4.53
C TYR A 395 -2.89 -10.85 4.29
N LEU A 396 -3.41 -11.48 5.36
CA LEU A 396 -4.59 -12.32 5.29
C LEU A 396 -5.86 -11.57 4.90
N PHE A 397 -6.00 -10.31 5.33
CA PHE A 397 -7.14 -9.49 4.95
C PHE A 397 -7.14 -9.19 3.44
N ALA A 398 -6.01 -8.80 2.86
CA ALA A 398 -5.91 -8.59 1.42
C ALA A 398 -6.11 -9.90 0.64
N LEU A 399 -5.62 -11.01 1.19
CA LEU A 399 -5.82 -12.34 0.63
C LEU A 399 -7.30 -12.77 0.66
N GLY A 400 -8.04 -12.47 1.72
CA GLY A 400 -9.48 -12.68 1.70
C GLY A 400 -10.18 -11.72 0.71
N LEU A 401 -9.75 -10.46 0.68
CA LEU A 401 -10.41 -9.40 -0.08
C LEU A 401 -10.32 -9.64 -1.59
N TYR A 402 -9.20 -10.16 -2.10
CA TYR A 402 -9.15 -10.53 -3.53
C TYR A 402 -10.25 -11.53 -3.87
N ARG A 403 -10.55 -12.49 -2.99
CA ARG A 403 -11.56 -13.51 -3.27
C ARG A 403 -12.97 -12.95 -3.24
N ALA A 404 -13.25 -12.03 -2.30
CA ALA A 404 -14.51 -11.30 -2.28
C ALA A 404 -14.73 -10.50 -3.58
N LEU A 405 -13.68 -9.86 -4.11
CA LEU A 405 -13.74 -9.17 -5.40
C LEU A 405 -13.97 -10.14 -6.57
N TYR A 406 -13.45 -11.37 -6.51
CA TYR A 406 -13.73 -12.40 -7.51
C TYR A 406 -15.19 -12.84 -7.54
N ILE A 407 -15.88 -12.86 -6.39
CA ILE A 407 -17.33 -13.11 -6.35
C ILE A 407 -18.06 -12.01 -7.11
N LEU A 408 -17.71 -10.74 -6.89
CA LEU A 408 -18.29 -9.61 -7.65
C LEU A 408 -17.99 -9.74 -9.15
N ASN A 409 -16.79 -10.18 -9.52
CA ASN A 409 -16.42 -10.45 -10.90
C ASN A 409 -17.28 -11.57 -11.53
N TRP A 410 -17.54 -12.68 -10.83
CA TRP A 410 -18.42 -13.72 -11.34
C TRP A 410 -19.86 -13.24 -11.52
N ILE A 411 -20.38 -12.42 -10.60
CA ILE A 411 -21.71 -11.80 -10.75
C ILE A 411 -21.72 -10.92 -12.01
N TYR A 412 -20.71 -10.08 -12.19
CA TYR A 412 -20.58 -9.24 -13.38
C TYR A 412 -20.56 -10.05 -14.67
N ARG A 413 -19.74 -11.11 -14.74
CA ARG A 413 -19.60 -11.97 -15.93
C ARG A 413 -20.85 -12.81 -16.19
N TYR A 414 -21.56 -13.23 -15.14
CA TYR A 414 -22.84 -13.92 -15.30
C TYR A 414 -23.89 -13.01 -15.93
N VAL A 415 -23.99 -11.77 -15.45
CA VAL A 415 -24.98 -10.79 -15.94
C VAL A 415 -24.66 -10.27 -17.33
N ASN A 416 -23.39 -9.97 -17.63
CA ASN A 416 -23.01 -9.29 -18.87
C ASN A 416 -22.49 -10.23 -19.97
N GLU A 417 -21.87 -11.36 -19.61
CA GLU A 417 -21.21 -12.27 -20.56
C GLU A 417 -21.92 -13.64 -20.65
N ASN A 418 -22.99 -13.88 -19.88
CA ASN A 418 -23.61 -15.20 -19.70
C ASN A 418 -22.60 -16.31 -19.35
N PHE A 419 -21.47 -15.95 -18.74
CA PHE A 419 -20.41 -16.89 -18.37
C PHE A 419 -20.65 -17.44 -16.97
N SER A 420 -20.67 -18.76 -16.83
CA SER A 420 -20.76 -19.43 -15.53
C SER A 420 -19.81 -20.62 -15.46
N ASP A 421 -19.01 -20.68 -14.41
CA ASP A 421 -18.11 -21.79 -14.13
C ASP A 421 -18.37 -22.29 -12.71
N ALA A 422 -19.13 -23.39 -12.62
CA ALA A 422 -19.58 -23.95 -11.36
C ALA A 422 -18.41 -24.35 -10.44
N ILE A 423 -17.32 -24.88 -11.00
CA ILE A 423 -16.15 -25.33 -10.24
C ILE A 423 -15.48 -24.12 -9.57
N ALA A 424 -15.27 -23.03 -10.34
CA ALA A 424 -14.65 -21.81 -9.83
C ALA A 424 -15.53 -21.09 -8.79
N ILE A 425 -16.84 -20.99 -9.05
CA ILE A 425 -17.80 -20.31 -8.17
C ILE A 425 -17.93 -21.04 -6.83
N VAL A 426 -18.20 -22.35 -6.85
CA VAL A 426 -18.40 -23.14 -5.62
C VAL A 426 -17.13 -23.14 -4.77
N SER A 427 -15.97 -23.42 -5.37
CA SER A 427 -14.69 -23.40 -4.66
C SER A 427 -14.36 -22.01 -4.13
N GLY A 428 -14.77 -20.96 -4.85
CA GLY A 428 -14.60 -19.58 -4.39
C GLY A 428 -15.48 -19.18 -3.22
N CYS A 429 -16.71 -19.66 -3.19
CA CYS A 429 -17.60 -19.51 -2.05
C CYS A 429 -17.02 -20.22 -0.82
N VAL A 430 -16.57 -21.48 -0.96
CA VAL A 430 -15.90 -22.23 0.13
C VAL A 430 -14.71 -21.43 0.66
N GLN A 431 -13.84 -20.96 -0.23
CA GLN A 431 -12.67 -20.17 0.15
C GLN A 431 -13.06 -18.90 0.92
N THR A 432 -14.08 -18.18 0.46
CA THR A 432 -14.53 -16.93 1.08
C THR A 432 -15.15 -17.18 2.46
N ILE A 433 -15.90 -18.27 2.62
CA ILE A 433 -16.47 -18.68 3.91
C ILE A 433 -15.36 -18.98 4.92
N LEU A 434 -14.28 -19.64 4.50
CA LEU A 434 -13.12 -19.89 5.37
C LEU A 434 -12.43 -18.60 5.85
N TYR A 435 -12.51 -17.50 5.08
CA TYR A 435 -12.02 -16.18 5.51
C TYR A 435 -13.02 -15.40 6.38
N ALA A 436 -14.29 -15.78 6.44
CA ALA A 436 -15.33 -14.96 7.07
C ALA A 436 -15.09 -14.71 8.56
N ASP A 437 -14.69 -15.75 9.31
CA ASP A 437 -14.38 -15.62 10.74
C ASP A 437 -13.15 -14.73 10.97
N PHE A 438 -12.12 -14.88 10.14
CA PHE A 438 -10.95 -14.01 10.16
C PHE A 438 -11.32 -12.54 9.87
N PHE A 439 -12.17 -12.29 8.87
CA PHE A 439 -12.65 -10.94 8.56
C PHE A 439 -13.40 -10.29 9.71
N TYR A 440 -14.29 -11.05 10.34
CA TYR A 440 -15.04 -10.60 11.51
C TYR A 440 -14.08 -10.17 12.64
N LEU A 441 -13.09 -11.01 12.97
CA LEU A 441 -12.09 -10.70 14.00
C LEU A 441 -11.19 -9.53 13.62
N TYR A 442 -10.79 -9.44 12.35
CA TYR A 442 -9.95 -8.35 11.84
C TYR A 442 -10.67 -7.00 11.94
N VAL A 443 -11.91 -6.91 11.48
CA VAL A 443 -12.71 -5.67 11.53
C VAL A 443 -13.01 -5.24 12.96
N THR A 444 -13.36 -6.19 13.82
CA THR A 444 -13.76 -5.89 15.21
C THR A 444 -12.59 -5.55 16.12
N ARG A 445 -11.39 -6.11 15.87
CA ARG A 445 -10.21 -5.93 16.74
C ARG A 445 -9.11 -5.08 16.12
N VAL A 446 -8.63 -5.40 14.92
CA VAL A 446 -7.46 -4.72 14.31
C VAL A 446 -7.79 -3.29 13.92
N LEU A 447 -8.94 -3.04 13.29
CA LEU A 447 -9.34 -1.68 12.93
C LEU A 447 -9.56 -0.77 14.15
N LYS A 448 -9.81 -1.36 15.33
CA LYS A 448 -9.91 -0.64 16.61
C LYS A 448 -8.58 -0.56 17.38
N GLY A 449 -7.47 -0.97 16.77
CA GLY A 449 -6.14 -0.97 17.38
C GLY A 449 -5.93 -2.02 18.47
N ARG A 450 -6.78 -3.05 18.54
CA ARG A 450 -6.67 -4.17 19.48
C ARG A 450 -6.00 -5.37 18.80
N LYS A 451 -5.21 -6.14 19.54
CA LYS A 451 -4.58 -7.37 19.04
C LYS A 451 -5.63 -8.43 18.71
N ILE A 452 -5.40 -9.22 17.65
CA ILE A 452 -6.22 -10.41 17.34
C ILE A 452 -5.84 -11.51 18.31
N GLN A 453 -6.84 -12.04 19.01
CA GLN A 453 -6.76 -13.32 19.70
C GLN A 453 -7.93 -14.15 19.16
N LEU A 454 -7.64 -15.24 18.47
CA LEU A 454 -8.65 -16.20 18.05
C LEU A 454 -9.18 -16.92 19.29
N PRO A 455 -10.50 -17.17 19.41
CA PRO A 455 -11.01 -18.04 20.46
C PRO A 455 -10.35 -19.42 20.33
N ALA A 456 -9.88 -19.95 21.47
CA ALA A 456 -9.10 -21.18 21.56
C ALA A 456 -9.88 -22.42 21.09
#